data_AF-A0AB39RTH2-F1
#
_entry.id   AF-A0AB39RTH2-F1
#
_cell.length_a   1.000
_cell.length_b   1.000
_cell.length_c   1.000
_cell.angle_alpha   90.00
_cell.angle_beta   90.00
_cell.angle_gamma   90.00
#
_symmetry.space_group_name_H-M   'P 1'
#
loop_
_entity.id
_entity.type
_entity.pdbx_description
1 polymer ?
#
loop_
_entity_poly.entity_id
_entity_poly.type
_entity_poly.pdbx_seq_one_letter_code
_entity_poly.pdbx_strand_id
1 'polypeptide(L)'
;MDSLVGAWALEDFSETCQGTVVRPLGERPSGVLLYAADGWMSALLTADPDVAPVASHVQETVGRTVAYAGRWEREADGPVMHLIQASHYAPWVGTTLVRDVRFSPGRLELTAAGADESLLRLRWRRADA
;
A
#
# COMPACT_ATOMS: atom_id res chain seq x y z
N MET A 1 3.04 15.11 16.34
CA MET A 1 2.32 14.68 15.13
C MET A 1 3.18 13.61 14.47
N ASP A 2 2.61 12.46 14.11
CA ASP A 2 3.39 11.34 13.55
C ASP A 2 4.02 11.73 12.20
N SER A 3 5.21 11.20 11.92
CA SER A 3 5.90 11.38 10.65
C SER A 3 5.13 10.81 9.45
N LEU A 4 4.15 9.93 9.64
CA LEU A 4 3.28 9.45 8.56
C LEU A 4 2.34 10.52 8.02
N VAL A 5 1.95 11.52 8.83
CA VAL A 5 0.97 12.53 8.44
C VAL A 5 1.42 13.26 7.17
N GLY A 6 0.47 13.46 6.25
CA GLY A 6 0.68 14.07 4.95
C GLY A 6 0.40 13.12 3.78
N ALA A 7 0.78 13.55 2.59
CA ALA A 7 0.59 12.82 1.34
C ALA A 7 1.89 12.17 0.86
N TRP A 8 1.75 10.97 0.33
CA TRP A 8 2.83 10.14 -0.17
C TRP A 8 2.48 9.64 -1.57
N ALA A 9 3.41 9.77 -2.51
CA ALA A 9 3.28 9.28 -3.88
C ALA A 9 3.97 7.91 -4.02
N LEU A 10 3.29 6.95 -4.63
CA LEU A 10 3.80 5.60 -4.85
C LEU A 10 5.00 5.62 -5.80
N GLU A 11 6.04 4.87 -5.48
CA GLU A 11 7.21 4.67 -6.34
C GLU A 11 7.35 3.21 -6.81
N ASP A 12 7.06 2.24 -5.93
CA ASP A 12 7.15 0.80 -6.23
C ASP A 12 6.14 0.03 -5.38
N PHE A 13 5.57 -1.02 -5.98
CA PHE A 13 4.86 -2.06 -5.24
C PHE A 13 5.35 -3.42 -5.74
N SER A 14 6.01 -4.14 -4.85
CA SER A 14 6.55 -5.46 -5.10
C SER A 14 6.04 -6.47 -4.08
N GLU A 15 5.98 -7.72 -4.53
CA GLU A 15 5.69 -8.89 -3.72
C GLU A 15 6.82 -9.89 -3.92
N THR A 16 7.44 -10.33 -2.84
CA THR A 16 8.53 -11.30 -2.88
C THR A 16 8.07 -12.62 -2.29
N CYS A 17 8.08 -13.69 -3.07
CA CYS A 17 7.75 -15.05 -2.61
C CYS A 17 8.89 -16.00 -3.00
N GLN A 18 9.47 -16.71 -2.02
CA GLN A 18 10.56 -17.68 -2.23
C GLN A 18 11.73 -17.14 -3.08
N GLY A 19 12.10 -15.88 -2.86
CA GLY A 19 13.17 -15.20 -3.61
C GLY A 19 12.78 -14.69 -5.00
N THR A 20 11.58 -14.99 -5.48
CA THR A 20 11.01 -14.41 -6.70
C THR A 20 10.31 -13.11 -6.38
N VAL A 21 10.64 -12.05 -7.11
CA VAL A 21 10.00 -10.74 -6.97
C VAL A 21 9.05 -10.52 -8.13
N VAL A 22 7.79 -10.21 -7.83
CA VAL A 22 6.79 -9.79 -8.81
C VAL A 22 6.32 -8.37 -8.50
N ARG A 23 5.86 -7.64 -9.52
CA ARG A 23 5.27 -6.30 -9.38
C ARG A 23 3.81 -6.34 -9.79
N PRO A 24 2.87 -6.51 -8.84
CA PRO A 24 1.46 -6.70 -9.17
C PRO A 24 0.84 -5.55 -9.96
N LEU A 25 1.39 -4.34 -9.82
CA LEU A 25 0.93 -3.13 -10.52
C LEU A 25 1.86 -2.70 -11.67
N GLY A 26 2.78 -3.56 -12.11
CA GLY A 26 3.74 -3.27 -13.17
C GLY A 26 4.95 -2.44 -12.71
N GLU A 27 5.81 -2.07 -13.66
CA GLU A 27 7.08 -1.40 -13.38
C GLU A 27 6.94 0.08 -13.06
N ARG A 28 5.87 0.75 -13.53
CA ARG A 28 5.60 2.17 -13.25
C ARG A 28 4.20 2.35 -12.66
N PRO A 29 3.96 1.83 -11.44
CA PRO A 29 2.68 2.02 -10.79
C PRO A 29 2.49 3.50 -10.42
N SER A 30 1.25 3.92 -10.21
CA SER A 30 0.92 5.24 -9.71
C SER A 30 0.06 5.12 -8.47
N GLY A 31 0.07 6.11 -7.58
CA GLY A 31 -0.77 6.05 -6.40
C GLY A 31 -0.51 7.15 -5.39
N VAL A 32 -1.48 7.35 -4.50
CA VAL A 32 -1.42 8.29 -3.39
C VAL A 32 -1.85 7.58 -2.12
N LEU A 33 -1.05 7.77 -1.07
CA LEU A 33 -1.37 7.41 0.31
C LEU A 33 -1.45 8.69 1.13
N LEU A 34 -2.60 8.94 1.74
CA LEU A 34 -2.86 10.10 2.59
C LEU A 34 -3.06 9.63 4.02
N TYR A 35 -2.31 10.22 4.95
CA TYR A 35 -2.56 10.14 6.38
C TYR A 35 -2.95 11.52 6.89
N ALA A 36 -4.21 11.69 7.28
CA ALA A 36 -4.69 12.91 7.89
C ALA A 36 -4.36 12.94 9.40
N ALA A 37 -4.12 14.15 9.92
CA ALA A 37 -3.75 14.38 11.31
C ALA A 37 -4.85 13.99 12.32
N ASP A 38 -6.10 13.95 11.87
CA ASP A 38 -7.26 13.53 12.66
C ASP A 38 -7.48 12.01 12.65
N GLY A 39 -6.55 11.24 12.09
CA GLY A 39 -6.53 9.77 12.10
C GLY A 39 -7.27 9.11 10.94
N TRP A 40 -7.67 9.86 9.91
CA TRP A 40 -8.20 9.28 8.66
C TRP A 40 -7.08 8.96 7.67
N MET A 41 -7.31 7.94 6.84
CA MET A 41 -6.39 7.58 5.77
C MET A 41 -7.11 7.13 4.51
N SER A 42 -6.46 7.30 3.35
CA SER A 42 -6.85 6.67 2.09
C SER A 42 -5.63 6.22 1.30
N ALA A 43 -5.70 5.06 0.67
CA ALA A 43 -4.71 4.54 -0.26
C ALA A 43 -5.40 4.27 -1.60
N LEU A 44 -4.86 4.84 -2.67
CA LEU A 44 -5.22 4.54 -4.05
C LEU A 44 -3.95 4.23 -4.82
N LEU A 45 -3.89 3.05 -5.43
CA LEU A 45 -2.80 2.62 -6.27
C LEU A 45 -3.40 2.10 -7.58
N THR A 46 -2.74 2.40 -8.69
CA THR A 46 -3.14 1.99 -10.03
C THR A 46 -1.95 1.41 -10.77
N ALA A 47 -2.21 0.39 -11.58
CA ALA A 47 -1.19 -0.25 -12.40
C ALA A 47 -0.62 0.70 -13.47
N ASP A 48 0.56 0.34 -13.97
CA ASP A 48 1.16 0.96 -15.15
C ASP A 48 0.13 0.99 -16.30
N PRO A 49 -0.15 2.16 -16.90
CA PRO A 49 -1.12 2.30 -17.98
C PRO A 49 -0.73 1.49 -19.22
N ASP A 50 0.57 1.27 -19.44
CA ASP A 50 1.12 0.64 -20.65
C ASP A 50 1.23 -0.90 -20.55
N VAL A 51 0.91 -1.48 -19.39
CA VAL A 51 0.89 -2.94 -19.20
C VAL A 51 -0.48 -3.49 -19.61
N ALA A 52 -0.49 -4.33 -20.65
CA ALA A 52 -1.66 -5.15 -21.00
C ALA A 52 -2.00 -6.08 -19.83
N PRO A 53 -3.29 -6.34 -19.54
CA PRO A 53 -3.67 -7.17 -18.40
C PRO A 53 -3.06 -8.57 -18.52
N VAL A 54 -2.09 -8.90 -17.66
CA VAL A 54 -1.50 -10.24 -17.57
C VAL A 54 -2.30 -11.02 -16.54
N ALA A 55 -3.06 -12.01 -16.99
CA ALA A 55 -3.81 -12.91 -16.11
C ALA A 55 -2.88 -13.53 -15.04
N SER A 56 -2.98 -13.01 -13.82
CA SER A 56 -2.37 -13.58 -12.62
C SER A 56 -3.47 -14.11 -11.69
N HIS A 57 -3.16 -14.99 -10.74
CA HIS A 57 -4.15 -15.49 -9.78
C HIS A 57 -4.76 -14.39 -8.87
N VAL A 58 -4.26 -13.15 -8.96
CA VAL A 58 -4.78 -11.94 -8.30
C VAL A 58 -5.84 -11.21 -9.16
N GLN A 59 -6.10 -11.67 -10.39
CA GLN A 59 -6.89 -10.96 -11.41
C GLN A 59 -8.40 -10.98 -11.19
N GLU A 60 -8.98 -11.88 -10.39
CA GLU A 60 -10.45 -12.01 -10.36
C GLU A 60 -11.15 -10.88 -9.58
N THR A 61 -10.44 -9.96 -8.91
CA THR A 61 -11.11 -8.81 -8.25
C THR A 61 -10.29 -7.51 -8.15
N VAL A 62 -8.98 -7.51 -8.43
CA VAL A 62 -8.05 -6.39 -8.09
C VAL A 62 -7.26 -5.87 -9.31
N GLY A 63 -7.58 -6.32 -10.53
CA GLY A 63 -6.63 -6.43 -11.65
C GLY A 63 -5.83 -5.20 -12.11
N ARG A 64 -6.15 -3.96 -11.69
CA ARG A 64 -5.34 -2.76 -12.01
C ARG A 64 -5.39 -1.66 -10.95
N THR A 65 -6.07 -1.89 -9.82
CA THR A 65 -6.32 -0.84 -8.84
C THR A 65 -6.47 -1.42 -7.45
N VAL A 66 -5.75 -0.85 -6.49
CA VAL A 66 -5.93 -1.10 -5.06
C VAL A 66 -6.42 0.19 -4.43
N ALA A 67 -7.66 0.21 -3.96
CA ALA A 67 -8.24 1.37 -3.30
C ALA A 67 -8.88 0.98 -1.96
N TYR A 68 -8.53 1.68 -0.89
CA TYR A 68 -9.19 1.56 0.40
C TYR A 68 -9.04 2.82 1.25
N ALA A 69 -9.94 3.00 2.20
CA ALA A 69 -9.95 4.12 3.13
C ALA A 69 -10.51 3.69 4.49
N GLY A 70 -10.13 4.44 5.52
CA GLY A 70 -10.59 4.22 6.87
C GLY A 70 -9.79 4.99 7.90
N ARG A 71 -9.67 4.42 9.09
CA ARG A 71 -8.87 4.99 10.18
C ARG A 71 -7.45 4.44 10.14
N TRP A 72 -6.51 5.18 10.70
CA TRP A 72 -5.19 4.66 10.98
C TRP A 72 -4.77 4.93 12.42
N GLU A 73 -4.01 3.98 12.95
CA GLU A 73 -3.46 4.03 14.31
C GLU A 73 -2.01 3.53 14.25
N ARG A 74 -1.17 4.07 15.13
CA ARG A 74 0.23 3.66 15.27
C ARG A 74 0.71 3.92 16.69
N GLU A 75 1.34 2.91 17.27
CA GLU A 75 2.03 3.04 18.54
C GLU A 75 3.51 3.36 18.29
N ALA A 76 4.02 4.44 18.89
CA ALA A 76 5.43 4.84 18.85
C ALA A 76 6.09 4.63 17.46
N ASP A 77 7.23 3.92 17.42
CA ASP A 77 7.93 3.55 16.18
C ASP A 77 7.50 2.18 15.61
N GLY A 78 6.36 1.66 16.06
CA GLY A 78 5.83 0.36 15.66
C GLY A 78 5.17 0.35 14.28
N PRO A 79 4.48 -0.75 13.94
CA PRO A 79 3.71 -0.85 12.69
C PRO A 79 2.52 0.11 12.70
N VAL A 80 2.09 0.54 11.51
CA VAL A 80 0.84 1.26 11.31
C VAL A 80 -0.30 0.27 11.03
N MET A 81 -1.43 0.50 11.67
CA MET A 81 -2.66 -0.27 11.50
C MET A 81 -3.65 0.55 10.67
N HIS A 82 -4.10 0.01 9.55
CA HIS A 82 -5.18 0.59 8.74
C HIS A 82 -6.48 -0.14 9.06
N LEU A 83 -7.43 0.53 9.72
CA LEU A 83 -8.75 0.00 10.05
C LEU A 83 -9.69 0.32 8.90
N ILE A 84 -10.00 -0.68 8.08
CA ILE A 84 -10.60 -0.50 6.76
C ILE A 84 -12.11 -0.31 6.87
N GLN A 85 -12.62 0.79 6.30
CA GLN A 85 -14.05 1.12 6.27
C GLN A 85 -14.64 1.07 4.86
N ALA A 86 -13.84 1.36 3.84
CA ALA A 86 -14.21 1.25 2.44
C ALA A 86 -13.06 0.63 1.65
N SER A 87 -13.37 -0.26 0.71
CA SER A 87 -12.38 -0.93 -0.13
C SER A 87 -12.99 -1.38 -1.45
N HIS A 88 -12.21 -1.32 -2.53
CA HIS A 88 -12.53 -1.98 -3.79
C HIS A 88 -12.64 -3.51 -3.64
N TYR A 89 -11.90 -4.07 -2.69
CA TYR A 89 -11.90 -5.49 -2.36
C TYR A 89 -12.74 -5.71 -1.11
N ALA A 90 -13.98 -6.17 -1.30
CA ALA A 90 -14.99 -6.32 -0.24
C ALA A 90 -14.51 -7.10 1.00
N PRO A 91 -13.69 -8.18 0.87
CA PRO A 91 -13.20 -8.91 2.04
C PRO A 91 -12.30 -8.12 3.00
N TRP A 92 -11.79 -6.95 2.60
CA TRP A 92 -11.04 -6.09 3.51
C TRP A 92 -11.91 -5.18 4.36
N VAL A 93 -13.19 -4.97 4.01
CA VAL A 93 -14.05 -4.06 4.77
C VAL A 93 -14.25 -4.62 6.18
N GLY A 94 -13.95 -3.80 7.20
CA GLY A 94 -14.02 -4.18 8.61
C GLY A 94 -12.78 -4.91 9.14
N THR A 95 -11.74 -5.11 8.33
CA THR A 95 -10.48 -5.72 8.78
C THR A 95 -9.43 -4.66 9.14
N THR A 96 -8.35 -5.13 9.77
CA THR A 96 -7.16 -4.31 10.04
C THR A 96 -6.01 -4.79 9.17
N LEU A 97 -5.45 -3.90 8.36
CA LEU A 97 -4.24 -4.15 7.60
C LEU A 97 -3.04 -3.58 8.37
N VAL A 98 -2.12 -4.45 8.77
CA VAL A 98 -0.91 -4.04 9.51
C VAL A 98 0.25 -3.85 8.54
N ARG A 99 1.02 -2.77 8.71
CA ARG A 99 2.20 -2.46 7.91
C ARG A 99 3.37 -2.09 8.80
N ASP A 100 4.50 -2.76 8.66
CA ASP A 100 5.73 -2.28 9.26
C ASP A 100 6.19 -1.01 8.55
N VAL A 101 6.74 -0.07 9.31
CA VAL A 101 7.07 1.27 8.84
C VAL A 101 8.58 1.47 8.89
N ARG A 102 9.15 1.89 7.76
CA ARG A 102 10.55 2.34 7.72
C ARG A 102 10.67 3.67 6.99
N PHE A 103 11.29 4.64 7.67
CA PHE A 103 11.60 5.93 7.07
C PHE A 103 13.03 6.00 6.54
N SER A 104 13.19 6.78 5.49
CA SER A 104 14.47 7.32 5.02
C SER A 104 14.25 8.75 4.50
N PRO A 105 15.29 9.55 4.22
CA PRO A 105 15.11 10.94 3.82
C PRO A 105 14.13 11.10 2.65
N GLY A 106 12.98 11.75 2.90
CA GLY A 106 11.92 11.98 1.91
C GLY A 106 11.11 10.75 1.48
N ARG A 107 11.33 9.57 2.09
CA ARG A 107 10.75 8.30 1.67
C ARG A 107 10.17 7.50 2.83
N LEU A 108 9.12 6.75 2.49
CA LEU A 108 8.43 5.81 3.37
C LEU A 108 8.43 4.45 2.70
N GLU A 109 8.81 3.42 3.44
CA GLU A 109 8.63 2.02 3.06
C GLU A 109 7.60 1.40 4.01
N LEU A 110 6.60 0.73 3.44
CA LEU A 110 5.61 -0.06 4.14
C LEU A 110 5.75 -1.52 3.73
N THR A 111 5.86 -2.43 4.70
CA THR A 111 5.89 -3.87 4.41
C THR A 111 4.76 -4.61 5.11
N ALA A 112 4.30 -5.71 4.50
CA ALA A 112 3.29 -6.58 5.08
C ALA A 112 3.58 -8.04 4.73
N ALA A 113 3.21 -8.97 5.61
CA ALA A 113 3.09 -10.37 5.21
C ALA A 113 1.91 -10.51 4.23
N GLY A 114 2.17 -11.10 3.07
CA GLY A 114 1.15 -11.50 2.11
C GLY A 114 0.75 -12.97 2.28
N ALA A 115 0.02 -13.51 1.31
CA ALA A 115 -0.29 -14.94 1.27
C ALA A 115 0.97 -15.77 0.98
N ASP A 116 0.96 -17.05 1.34
CA ASP A 116 2.03 -18.01 1.01
C ASP A 116 3.46 -17.56 1.41
N GLU A 117 3.58 -16.96 2.60
CA GLU A 117 4.85 -16.45 3.15
C GLU A 117 5.50 -15.34 2.28
N SER A 118 4.72 -14.70 1.41
CA SER A 118 5.20 -13.57 0.63
C SER A 118 5.39 -12.32 1.48
N LEU A 119 6.32 -11.46 1.05
CA LEU A 119 6.53 -10.13 1.60
C LEU A 119 6.05 -9.08 0.60
N LEU A 120 5.01 -8.36 0.96
CA LEU A 120 4.57 -7.16 0.26
C LEU A 120 5.45 -5.99 0.68
N ARG A 121 5.92 -5.20 -0.29
CA ARG A 121 6.71 -3.99 -0.07
C ARG A 121 6.18 -2.85 -0.94
N LEU A 122 5.88 -1.74 -0.29
CA LEU A 122 5.46 -0.51 -0.95
C LEU A 122 6.45 0.60 -0.61
N ARG A 123 6.97 1.25 -1.64
CA ARG A 123 7.88 2.39 -1.48
C ARG A 123 7.17 3.64 -1.94
N TRP A 124 7.32 4.68 -1.13
CA TRP A 124 6.67 5.95 -1.32
C TRP A 124 7.66 7.08 -1.15
N ARG A 125 7.43 8.17 -1.88
CA ARG A 125 8.08 9.46 -1.68
C ARG A 125 7.08 10.47 -1.14
N ARG A 126 7.58 11.49 -0.45
CA ARG A 126 6.77 12.68 -0.12
C ARG A 126 6.18 13.29 -1.39
N ALA A 127 4.88 13.63 -1.34
CA ALA A 127 4.16 14.19 -2.49
C ALA A 127 4.40 15.70 -2.68
N ASP A 128 4.83 16.38 -1.62
CA ASP A 128 5.17 17.80 -1.54
C ASP A 128 6.66 18.09 -1.83
N ALA A 129 7.43 17.06 -2.14
CA ALA A 129 8.85 17.13 -2.48
C ALA A 129 9.10 17.13 -3.99
#